data_AF-E4PIT2-F1
#
_entry.id   AF-E4PIT2-F1
#
_cell.length_a   1.000
_cell.length_b   1.000
_cell.length_c   1.000
_cell.angle_alpha   90.00
_cell.angle_beta   90.00
_cell.angle_gamma   90.00
#
_symmetry.space_group_name_H-M   'P 1'
#
loop_
_entity.id
_entity.type
_entity.pdbx_description
1 polymer ?
#
loop_
_entity_poly.entity_id
_entity_poly.type
_entity_poly.pdbx_seq_one_letter_code
_entity_poly.pdbx_strand_id
1 'polypeptide(L)'
;MVYILQALSFFVGGITGLVGVIINYVKLDDVRNTWVERHFRWQIRTFWIGLLWTVIGIVTTPLIIGWFILLGISIWIIYRIVKGALALNDGKAPS
;
A
#
# COMPACT_ATOMS: atom_id res chain seq x y z
N MET A 1 -6.99 21.18 -16.22
CA MET A 1 -7.81 20.67 -15.08
C MET A 1 -7.71 19.15 -14.96
N VAL A 2 -8.09 18.37 -15.98
CA VAL A 2 -7.98 16.89 -15.96
C VAL A 2 -6.53 16.40 -15.78
N TYR A 3 -5.55 16.94 -16.50
CA TYR A 3 -4.13 16.58 -16.34
C TYR A 3 -3.55 16.89 -14.95
N ILE A 4 -4.09 17.90 -14.27
CA ILE A 4 -3.67 18.26 -12.90
C ILE A 4 -4.30 17.29 -11.90
N LEU A 5 -5.57 16.93 -12.08
CA LEU A 5 -6.24 15.89 -11.28
C LEU A 5 -5.59 14.52 -11.49
N GLN A 6 -5.07 14.25 -12.68
CA GLN A 6 -4.37 13.01 -13.03
C GLN A 6 -2.93 12.99 -12.51
N ALA A 7 -2.22 14.12 -12.51
CA ALA A 7 -0.95 14.25 -11.80
C ALA A 7 -1.14 14.13 -10.28
N LEU A 8 -2.22 14.73 -9.75
CA LEU A 8 -2.61 14.61 -8.35
C LEU A 8 -3.01 13.18 -8.00
N SER A 9 -3.66 12.39 -8.86
CA SER A 9 -3.98 10.99 -8.53
C SER A 9 -2.72 10.13 -8.36
N PHE A 10 -1.67 10.39 -9.16
CA PHE A 10 -0.34 9.81 -8.97
C PHE A 10 0.33 10.25 -7.66
N PHE A 11 0.20 11.52 -7.28
CA PHE A 11 0.71 12.04 -6.00
C PHE A 11 -0.14 11.61 -4.80
N VAL A 12 -1.44 11.39 -4.97
CA VAL A 12 -2.41 11.04 -3.93
C VAL A 12 -2.23 9.58 -3.53
N GLY A 13 -1.99 8.64 -4.44
CA GLY A 13 -1.66 7.26 -4.06
C GLY A 13 -0.42 7.15 -3.17
N GLY A 14 0.63 7.94 -3.47
CA GLY A 14 1.86 8.00 -2.67
C GLY A 14 1.71 8.76 -1.36
N ILE A 15 1.14 9.98 -1.39
CA ILE A 15 0.97 10.84 -0.20
C ILE A 15 -0.08 10.27 0.76
N THR A 16 -1.21 9.76 0.27
CA THR A 16 -2.22 9.13 1.15
C THR A 16 -1.70 7.82 1.75
N GLY A 17 -0.94 7.04 0.98
CA GLY A 17 -0.22 5.88 1.51
C GLY A 17 0.79 6.25 2.60
N LEU A 18 1.51 7.35 2.42
CA LEU A 18 2.47 7.88 3.40
C LEU A 18 1.77 8.33 4.69
N VAL A 19 0.66 9.06 4.59
CA VAL A 19 -0.14 9.45 5.77
C VAL A 19 -0.65 8.20 6.49
N GLY A 20 -1.16 7.21 5.75
CA GLY A 20 -1.64 5.95 6.31
C GLY A 20 -0.54 5.18 7.05
N VAL A 21 0.67 5.08 6.50
CA VAL A 21 1.78 4.40 7.18
C VAL A 21 2.25 5.16 8.43
N ILE A 22 2.25 6.50 8.39
CA ILE A 22 2.58 7.33 9.56
C ILE A 22 1.58 7.09 10.67
N ILE A 23 0.27 7.14 10.37
CA ILE A 23 -0.78 6.84 11.36
C ILE A 23 -0.56 5.45 11.95
N ASN A 24 -0.26 4.45 11.11
CA ASN A 24 0.00 3.10 11.60
C ASN A 24 1.18 3.03 12.56
N TYR A 25 2.28 3.75 12.31
CA TYR A 25 3.40 3.77 13.25
C TYR A 25 3.05 4.52 14.55
N VAL A 26 2.44 5.71 14.44
CA VAL A 26 2.08 6.55 15.60
C VAL A 26 1.08 5.86 16.51
N LYS A 27 0.12 5.13 15.94
CA LYS A 27 -0.96 4.46 16.66
C LYS A 27 -0.69 2.97 16.93
N LEU A 28 0.49 2.45 16.58
CA LEU A 28 0.80 1.03 16.76
C LEU A 28 0.76 0.60 18.23
N ASP A 29 1.30 1.44 19.10
CA ASP A 29 1.37 1.13 20.53
C ASP A 29 -0.02 1.13 21.19
N ASP A 30 -0.95 1.98 20.72
CA ASP A 30 -2.34 2.04 21.19
C ASP A 30 -3.11 0.73 20.90
N VAL A 31 -2.72 -0.01 19.87
CA VAL A 31 -3.40 -1.25 19.44
C VAL A 31 -2.63 -2.52 19.80
N ARG A 32 -1.56 -2.43 20.60
CA ARG A 32 -0.76 -3.60 21.00
C ARG A 32 -1.60 -4.68 21.68
N ASN A 33 -1.25 -5.94 21.42
CA ASN A 33 -1.94 -7.13 21.95
C ASN A 33 -3.40 -7.26 21.51
N THR A 34 -3.84 -6.49 20.51
CA THR A 34 -5.16 -6.64 19.88
C THR A 34 -5.05 -7.34 18.53
N TRP A 35 -6.17 -7.86 18.01
CA TRP A 35 -6.22 -8.42 16.66
C TRP A 35 -6.01 -7.35 15.57
N VAL A 36 -6.25 -6.07 15.89
CA VAL A 36 -6.06 -4.92 14.99
C VAL A 36 -4.58 -4.60 14.79
N GLU A 37 -3.70 -4.92 15.75
CA GLU A 37 -2.25 -4.76 15.60
C GLU A 37 -1.71 -5.45 14.33
N ARG A 38 -2.27 -6.61 13.99
CA ARG A 38 -1.90 -7.36 12.77
C ARG A 38 -2.31 -6.62 11.50
N HIS A 39 -3.39 -5.84 11.52
CA HIS A 39 -3.79 -4.99 10.38
C HIS A 39 -2.83 -3.83 10.17
N PHE A 40 -2.42 -3.19 11.27
CA PHE A 40 -1.44 -2.12 11.22
C PHE A 40 -0.12 -2.62 10.62
N ARG A 41 0.39 -3.75 11.11
CA ARG A 41 1.59 -4.38 10.54
C ARG A 41 1.38 -4.82 9.09
N TRP A 42 0.20 -5.32 8.72
CA TRP A 42 -0.14 -5.69 7.35
C TRP A 42 -0.09 -4.49 6.40
N GLN A 43 -0.66 -3.37 6.80
CA GLN A 43 -0.65 -2.13 6.03
C GLN A 43 0.76 -1.55 5.93
N ILE A 44 1.53 -1.51 7.03
CA ILE A 44 2.94 -1.08 7.03
C ILE A 44 3.77 -1.90 6.04
N ARG A 45 3.66 -3.24 6.08
CA ARG A 45 4.38 -4.11 5.14
C ARG A 45 3.94 -3.88 3.70
N THR A 46 2.63 -3.73 3.46
CA THR A 46 2.08 -3.48 2.12
C THR A 46 2.62 -2.16 1.56
N PHE A 47 2.70 -1.11 2.38
CA PHE A 47 3.26 0.18 1.98
C PHE A 47 4.72 0.04 1.57
N TRP A 48 5.59 -0.54 2.41
CA TRP A 48 7.03 -0.62 2.12
C TRP A 48 7.36 -1.56 0.96
N ILE A 49 6.68 -2.70 0.83
CA ILE A 49 6.84 -3.61 -0.31
C ILE A 49 6.34 -2.92 -1.59
N GLY A 50 5.17 -2.27 -1.53
CA GLY A 50 4.62 -1.50 -2.63
C GLY A 50 5.58 -0.41 -3.09
N LEU A 51 6.05 0.43 -2.17
CA LEU A 51 7.00 1.50 -2.45
C LEU A 51 8.29 0.99 -3.10
N LEU A 52 8.90 -0.06 -2.55
CA LEU A 52 10.13 -0.64 -3.08
C LEU A 52 9.95 -1.12 -4.54
N TRP A 53 8.92 -1.92 -4.80
CA TRP A 53 8.68 -2.47 -6.13
C TRP A 53 8.18 -1.43 -7.13
N THR A 54 7.44 -0.41 -6.69
CA THR A 54 7.10 0.72 -7.53
C THR A 54 8.36 1.50 -7.94
N VAL A 55 9.29 1.76 -7.01
CA VAL A 55 10.58 2.42 -7.35
C VAL A 55 11.38 1.57 -8.33
N ILE A 56 11.53 0.27 -8.08
CA ILE A 56 12.21 -0.66 -9.00
C ILE A 56 11.54 -0.66 -10.37
N GLY A 57 10.21 -0.73 -10.40
CA GLY A 57 9.41 -0.72 -11.62
C GLY A 57 9.64 0.56 -12.42
N ILE A 58 9.61 1.73 -11.78
CA ILE A 58 9.88 3.03 -12.42
C ILE A 58 11.30 3.06 -13.00
N VAL A 59 12.32 2.69 -12.22
CA VAL A 59 13.73 2.71 -12.65
C VAL A 59 13.98 1.79 -13.84
N THR A 60 13.27 0.66 -13.92
CA THR A 60 13.41 -0.35 -14.98
C THR A 60 12.45 -0.16 -16.15
N THR A 61 11.58 0.87 -16.15
CA THR A 61 10.69 1.17 -17.27
C THR A 61 11.40 1.38 -18.61
N PRO A 62 12.62 1.98 -18.70
CA PRO A 62 13.32 2.11 -19.98
C PRO A 62 13.67 0.77 -20.63
N LEU A 63 13.74 -0.31 -19.85
CA LEU A 63 14.04 -1.67 -20.31
C LEU A 63 12.77 -2.48 -20.66
N ILE A 64 11.60 -1.84 -20.72
CA ILE A 64 10.27 -2.45 -20.91
C ILE A 64 9.83 -3.33 -19.73
N ILE A 65 10.73 -4.07 -19.07
CA ILE A 65 10.44 -4.94 -17.93
C ILE A 65 9.77 -4.19 -16.76
N GLY A 66 10.09 -2.91 -16.57
CA GLY A 66 9.48 -2.09 -15.53
C GLY A 66 7.96 -1.99 -15.66
N TRP A 67 7.40 -2.04 -16.86
CA TRP A 67 5.95 -2.02 -17.06
C TRP A 67 5.27 -3.28 -16.49
N PHE A 68 5.89 -4.45 -16.67
CA PHE A 68 5.38 -5.70 -16.10
C PHE A 68 5.50 -5.72 -14.58
N ILE A 69 6.61 -5.17 -14.04
CA ILE A 69 6.78 -5.02 -12.58
C ILE A 69 5.71 -4.10 -12.01
N LEU A 70 5.47 -2.93 -12.63
CA LEU A 70 4.46 -1.97 -12.21
C LEU A 70 3.04 -2.55 -12.29
N LEU A 71 2.72 -3.33 -13.32
CA LEU A 71 1.43 -4.03 -13.41
C LEU A 71 1.29 -5.09 -12.30
N GLY A 72 2.33 -5.91 -12.11
CA GLY A 72 2.33 -6.97 -11.10
C GLY A 72 2.18 -6.41 -9.68
N ILE A 73 2.92 -5.36 -9.33
CA ILE A 73 2.82 -4.74 -8.00
C ILE A 73 1.45 -4.07 -7.81
N SER A 74 0.87 -3.47 -8.85
CA SER A 74 -0.46 -2.87 -8.79
C SER A 74 -1.53 -3.92 -8.44
N ILE A 75 -1.51 -5.06 -9.13
CA ILE A 75 -2.42 -6.19 -8.86
C ILE A 75 -2.21 -6.72 -7.43
N TRP A 76 -0.95 -6.89 -7.03
CA TRP A 76 -0.61 -7.37 -5.69
C TRP A 76 -1.08 -6.41 -4.58
N ILE A 77 -0.93 -5.10 -4.75
CA ILE A 77 -1.43 -4.08 -3.80
C ILE A 77 -2.95 -4.17 -3.68
N ILE A 78 -3.68 -4.23 -4.80
CA ILE A 78 -5.15 -4.34 -4.80
C ILE A 78 -5.58 -5.59 -4.03
N TYR A 79 -4.98 -6.74 -4.33
CA TYR A 79 -5.23 -7.99 -3.61
C TYR A 79 -5.02 -7.83 -2.09
N ARG A 80 -3.90 -7.23 -1.67
CA ARG A 80 -3.55 -7.03 -0.26
C ARG A 80 -4.53 -6.10 0.45
N ILE A 81 -5.01 -5.05 -0.22
CA ILE A 81 -6.01 -4.12 0.32
C ILE A 81 -7.35 -4.83 0.49
N VAL A 82 -7.84 -5.51 -0.56
CA VAL A 82 -9.12 -6.24 -0.52
C VAL A 82 -9.09 -7.31 0.56
N LYS A 83 -8.03 -8.12 0.63
CA LYS A 83 -7.88 -9.16 1.65
C LYS A 83 -7.85 -8.56 3.07
N GLY A 84 -7.11 -7.46 3.26
CA GLY A 84 -7.05 -6.77 4.54
C GLY A 84 -8.41 -6.18 4.96
N ALA A 85 -9.16 -5.62 4.02
CA ALA A 85 -10.48 -5.05 4.26
C ALA A 85 -11.52 -6.12 4.61
N LEU A 86 -11.52 -7.26 3.89
CA LEU A 86 -12.40 -8.38 4.20
C LEU A 86 -12.11 -8.96 5.58
N ALA A 87 -10.84 -9.18 5.92
CA ALA A 87 -10.45 -9.66 7.24
C ALA A 87 -10.89 -8.71 8.36
N LEU A 88 -10.74 -7.39 8.14
CA LEU A 88 -11.21 -6.36 9.08
C LEU A 88 -12.73 -6.43 9.30
N ASN A 89 -13.49 -6.57 8.21
CA ASN A 89 -14.95 -6.70 8.27
C ASN A 89 -15.40 -7.97 9.00
N ASP A 90 -14.63 -9.06 8.86
CA ASP A 90 -14.88 -10.32 9.54
C ASP A 90 -14.41 -10.34 11.01
N GLY A 91 -13.83 -9.24 11.51
CA GLY A 91 -13.28 -9.16 12.86
C GLY A 91 -12.05 -10.07 13.08
N LYS A 92 -11.31 -10.39 12.01
CA LYS A 92 -10.19 -11.33 12.01
C LYS A 92 -8.92 -10.67 11.51
N ALA A 93 -7.76 -11.15 11.95
CA ALA A 93 -6.49 -10.69 11.41
C ALA A 93 -6.28 -11.16 9.95
N PRO A 94 -5.64 -10.35 9.08
CA PRO A 94 -5.30 -10.78 7.74
C PRO A 94 -4.25 -11.90 7.80
N SER A 95 -4.48 -12.96 7.01
CA SER A 95 -3.59 -14.10 6.83
C SER A 95 -2.72 -14.00 5.58
#